data_AF-A0A6I2VX68-F1
#
_entry.id   AF-A0A6I2VX68-F1
#
_cell.length_a   1.000
_cell.length_b   1.000
_cell.length_c   1.000
_cell.angle_alpha   90.00
_cell.angle_beta   90.00
_cell.angle_gamma   90.00
#
_symmetry.space_group_name_H-M   'P 1'
#
loop_
_entity.id
_entity.type
_entity.pdbx_description
1 polymer ?
#
loop_
_entity_poly.entity_id
_entity_poly.type
_entity_poly.pdbx_seq_one_letter_code
_entity_poly.pdbx_strand_id
1 'polypeptide(L)'
;MTYPHVDSQPHFPSVEEGVLARWERDNTFAASVAARPAGENGDNEFIFYDGPPFANGLPHYGHLLTGFVKDAVPRYQTMRGRHVERR
;
A
#
# COMPACT_ATOMS: atom_id res chain seq x y z
N MET A 1 22.97 19.14 -9.62
CA MET A 1 21.51 19.20 -9.44
C MET A 1 21.25 19.79 -8.08
N THR A 2 20.47 20.86 -7.99
CA THR A 2 20.08 21.49 -6.72
C THR A 2 18.75 20.89 -6.29
N TYR A 3 18.66 20.43 -5.04
CA TYR A 3 17.39 19.95 -4.49
C TYR A 3 16.40 21.11 -4.40
N PRO A 4 15.09 20.86 -4.60
CA PRO A 4 14.08 21.89 -4.42
C PRO A 4 14.07 22.38 -2.97
N HIS A 5 13.74 23.66 -2.78
CA HIS A 5 13.49 24.20 -1.45
C HIS A 5 12.27 23.50 -0.83
N VAL A 6 12.41 23.02 0.41
CA VAL A 6 11.35 22.32 1.14
C VAL A 6 10.90 23.22 2.30
N ASP A 7 9.59 23.38 2.46
CA ASP A 7 9.01 24.08 3.60
C ASP A 7 9.25 23.30 4.89
N SER A 8 9.62 23.98 5.97
CA SER A 8 9.78 23.35 7.29
C SER A 8 8.44 22.95 7.92
N GLN A 9 7.33 23.50 7.43
CA GLN A 9 5.97 23.19 7.86
C GLN A 9 5.11 22.79 6.65
N PRO A 10 5.30 21.57 6.12
CA PRO A 10 4.54 21.12 4.97
C PRO A 10 3.05 20.93 5.31
N HIS A 11 2.18 21.25 4.37
CA HIS A 11 0.76 20.91 4.45
C HIS A 11 0.54 19.45 4.04
N PHE A 12 0.58 18.54 5.01
CA PHE A 12 0.52 17.09 4.77
C PHE A 12 -0.66 16.61 3.91
N PRO A 13 -1.91 17.10 4.09
CA PRO A 13 -3.02 16.66 3.25
C PRO A 13 -2.76 16.86 1.74
N SER A 14 -2.17 18.00 1.37
CA SER A 14 -1.84 18.28 -0.04
C SER A 14 -0.69 17.42 -0.56
N VAL A 15 0.27 17.08 0.31
CA VAL A 15 1.35 16.15 -0.05
C VAL A 15 0.77 14.75 -0.28
N GLU A 16 -0.13 14.28 0.58
CA GLU A 16 -0.81 13.00 0.46
C GLU A 16 -1.65 12.91 -0.82
N GLU A 17 -2.44 13.94 -1.13
CA GLU A 17 -3.20 14.05 -2.39
C GLU A 17 -2.27 13.94 -3.62
N GLY A 18 -1.14 14.63 -3.60
CA GLY A 18 -0.15 14.55 -4.68
C GLY A 18 0.49 13.15 -4.82
N VAL A 19 0.73 12.46 -3.71
CA VAL A 19 1.23 11.08 -3.71
C VAL A 19 0.17 10.11 -4.26
N LEU A 20 -1.09 10.25 -3.84
CA LEU A 20 -2.21 9.43 -4.32
C LEU A 20 -2.42 9.62 -5.84
N ALA A 21 -2.44 10.87 -6.31
CA ALA A 21 -2.57 11.18 -7.74
C ALA A 21 -1.42 10.59 -8.58
N ARG A 22 -0.19 10.60 -8.04
CA ARG A 22 0.95 9.93 -8.68
C ARG A 22 0.75 8.42 -8.74
N TRP A 23 0.35 7.80 -7.63
CA TRP A 23 0.13 6.35 -7.60
C TRP A 23 -0.95 5.89 -8.57
N GLU A 24 -2.03 6.66 -8.70
CA GLU A 24 -3.10 6.43 -9.67
C GLU A 24 -2.59 6.54 -11.10
N ARG A 25 -1.97 7.67 -11.46
CA ARG A 25 -1.42 7.93 -12.80
C ARG A 25 -0.43 6.86 -13.24
N ASP A 26 0.44 6.41 -12.33
CA ASP A 26 1.49 5.44 -12.63
C ASP A 26 1.01 3.99 -12.46
N ASN A 27 -0.26 3.77 -12.09
CA ASN A 27 -0.81 2.47 -11.71
C ASN A 27 0.10 1.70 -10.75
N THR A 28 0.64 2.41 -9.74
CA THR A 28 1.79 1.97 -8.93
C THR A 28 1.52 0.66 -8.21
N PHE A 29 0.29 0.45 -7.71
CA PHE A 29 -0.05 -0.80 -7.03
C PHE A 29 0.03 -1.99 -7.99
N ALA A 30 -0.68 -1.95 -9.13
CA ALA A 30 -0.66 -3.03 -10.10
C ALA A 30 0.75 -3.26 -10.67
N ALA A 31 1.49 -2.18 -10.94
CA ALA A 31 2.89 -2.27 -11.37
C ALA A 31 3.77 -2.95 -10.31
N SER A 32 3.57 -2.67 -9.01
CA SER A 32 4.34 -3.28 -7.93
C SER A 32 4.10 -4.80 -7.82
N VAL A 33 2.88 -5.26 -8.10
CA VAL A 33 2.52 -6.69 -8.13
C VAL A 33 3.08 -7.34 -9.39
N ALA A 34 2.85 -6.74 -10.57
CA ALA A 34 3.30 -7.27 -11.85
C ALA A 34 4.83 -7.41 -11.95
N ALA A 35 5.59 -6.52 -11.30
CA ALA A 35 7.05 -6.58 -11.25
C ALA A 35 7.61 -7.79 -10.47
N ARG A 36 6.75 -8.58 -9.79
CA ARG A 36 7.14 -9.73 -8.97
C ARG A 36 6.28 -10.92 -9.36
N PRO A 37 6.71 -11.78 -10.31
CA PRO A 37 5.91 -12.93 -10.69
C PRO A 37 5.68 -13.88 -9.50
N ALA A 38 4.53 -14.56 -9.50
CA ALA A 38 4.15 -15.54 -8.48
C ALA A 38 5.06 -16.77 -8.44
N GLY A 39 5.85 -16.98 -9.50
CA GLY A 39 6.75 -18.12 -9.68
C GLY A 39 6.00 -19.42 -9.99
N GLU A 40 6.69 -20.55 -9.93
CA GLU A 40 6.09 -21.84 -10.29
C GLU A 40 5.12 -22.29 -9.19
N ASN A 41 3.86 -22.58 -9.57
CA ASN A 41 2.81 -22.98 -8.63
C ASN A 41 2.60 -22.01 -7.44
N GLY A 42 2.91 -20.72 -7.61
CA GLY A 42 2.72 -19.70 -6.57
C GLY A 42 3.77 -19.70 -5.45
N ASP A 43 4.95 -20.31 -5.67
CA ASP A 43 6.03 -20.40 -4.67
C ASP A 43 6.53 -19.03 -4.15
N ASN A 44 6.35 -17.96 -4.93
CA ASN A 44 6.68 -16.59 -4.55
C ASN A 44 5.49 -15.78 -4.00
N GLU A 45 4.30 -16.36 -3.90
CA GLU A 45 3.13 -15.67 -3.37
C GLU A 45 3.22 -15.44 -1.85
N PHE A 46 2.73 -14.30 -1.40
CA PHE A 46 2.46 -14.03 0.00
C PHE A 46 1.02 -13.58 0.13
N ILE A 47 0.21 -14.43 0.77
CA ILE A 47 -1.22 -14.21 0.98
C ILE A 47 -1.41 -13.71 2.41
N PHE A 48 -1.90 -12.47 2.55
CA PHE A 48 -2.31 -11.93 3.84
C PHE A 48 -3.79 -12.20 4.04
N TYR A 49 -4.14 -13.05 5.00
CA TYR A 49 -5.53 -13.32 5.32
C TYR A 49 -6.10 -12.20 6.17
N ASP A 50 -6.99 -11.41 5.58
CA ASP A 50 -7.82 -10.49 6.31
C ASP A 50 -9.20 -11.09 6.58
N GLY A 51 -9.66 -11.00 7.82
CA GLY A 51 -11.03 -11.39 8.18
C GLY A 51 -12.03 -10.44 7.53
N PRO A 52 -13.19 -10.93 7.06
CA PRO A 52 -14.18 -10.09 6.42
C PRO A 52 -14.61 -8.97 7.38
N PRO A 53 -14.60 -7.69 6.96
CA PRO A 53 -15.14 -6.63 7.79
C PRO A 53 -16.64 -6.84 7.94
N PHE A 54 -17.14 -6.75 9.18
CA PHE A 54 -18.58 -6.65 9.40
C PHE A 54 -19.03 -5.25 8.96
N ALA A 55 -19.94 -5.16 7.99
CA ALA A 55 -20.46 -3.90 7.45
C ALA A 55 -21.45 -3.20 8.40
N ASN A 56 -21.11 -3.10 9.68
CA ASN A 56 -21.99 -2.61 10.74
C ASN A 56 -21.47 -1.27 11.25
N GLY A 57 -21.92 -0.17 10.66
CA GLY A 57 -21.61 1.19 11.11
C GLY A 57 -20.42 1.85 10.40
N LEU A 58 -20.13 3.11 10.78
CA LEU A 58 -19.04 3.90 10.20
C LEU A 58 -17.67 3.45 10.75
N PRO A 59 -16.59 3.58 9.95
CA PRO A 59 -15.23 3.36 10.43
C PRO A 59 -14.91 4.24 11.65
N HIS A 60 -14.15 3.66 12.59
CA HIS A 60 -13.67 4.30 13.81
C HIS A 60 -12.20 3.98 14.04
N TYR A 61 -11.52 4.57 15.03
CA TYR A 61 -10.08 4.39 15.26
C TYR A 61 -9.59 2.93 15.29
N GLY A 62 -10.35 2.00 15.87
CA GLY A 62 -10.03 0.56 15.79
C GLY A 62 -9.89 -0.02 14.35
N HIS A 63 -10.60 0.54 13.38
CA HIS A 63 -10.45 0.22 11.96
C HIS A 63 -9.14 0.75 11.38
N LEU A 64 -8.65 1.90 11.86
CA LEU A 64 -7.37 2.48 11.40
C LEU A 64 -6.20 1.62 11.85
N LEU A 65 -6.18 1.18 13.10
CA LEU A 65 -5.08 0.35 13.62
C LEU A 65 -4.97 -0.96 12.86
N THR A 66 -6.09 -1.66 12.69
CA THR A 66 -6.10 -2.93 11.97
C THR A 66 -5.81 -2.72 10.47
N GLY A 67 -6.37 -1.68 9.85
CA GLY A 67 -6.07 -1.27 8.48
C GLY A 67 -4.58 -0.97 8.25
N PHE A 68 -3.92 -0.30 9.19
CA PHE A 68 -2.50 0.00 9.11
C PHE A 68 -1.66 -1.27 9.06
N VAL A 69 -1.92 -2.24 9.95
CA VAL A 69 -1.18 -3.52 9.95
C VAL A 69 -1.41 -4.29 8.64
N LYS A 70 -2.67 -4.30 8.16
CA LYS A 70 -3.08 -4.95 6.90
C LYS A 70 -2.44 -4.32 5.66
N ASP A 71 -1.97 -3.08 5.72
CA ASP A 71 -1.24 -2.46 4.61
C ASP A 71 0.29 -2.55 4.79
N ALA A 72 0.79 -2.29 6.00
CA ALA A 72 2.22 -2.26 6.29
C ALA A 72 2.91 -3.62 6.04
N VAL A 73 2.31 -4.72 6.48
CA VAL A 73 2.88 -6.06 6.32
C VAL A 73 2.97 -6.47 4.84
N PRO A 74 1.88 -6.39 4.04
CA PRO A 74 1.95 -6.62 2.59
C PRO A 74 2.95 -5.72 1.85
N ARG A 75 3.09 -4.44 2.23
CA ARG A 75 4.11 -3.55 1.62
C ARG A 75 5.52 -4.02 1.92
N TYR A 76 5.80 -4.38 3.17
CA TYR A 76 7.10 -4.93 3.55
C TYR A 76 7.43 -6.20 2.76
N GLN A 77 6.48 -7.12 2.59
CA GLN A 77 6.71 -8.35 1.81
C GLN A 77 6.94 -8.07 0.32
N THR A 78 6.25 -7.06 -0.23
CA THR A 78 6.53 -6.56 -1.58
C THR A 78 7.97 -6.04 -1.68
N MET A 79 8.44 -5.26 -0.70
CA MET A 79 9.84 -4.79 -0.66
C MET A 79 10.86 -5.95 -0.53
N ARG A 80 10.45 -7.07 0.07
CA ARG A 80 11.25 -8.31 0.15
C ARG A 80 11.22 -9.17 -1.13
N GLY A 81 10.51 -8.73 -2.17
CA GLY A 81 10.47 -9.39 -3.48
C GLY A 81 9.33 -10.41 -3.66
N ARG A 82 8.43 -10.55 -2.68
CA ARG A 82 7.28 -11.47 -2.78
C ARG A 82 6.21 -10.93 -3.71
N HIS A 83 5.51 -11.83 -4.41
CA HIS A 83 4.27 -11.50 -5.12
C HIS A 83 3.16 -11.34 -4.07
N VAL A 84 2.59 -10.14 -3.95
CA VAL A 84 1.58 -9.84 -2.92
C VAL A 84 0.32 -9.31 -3.57
N GLU A 85 -0.59 -10.20 -3.93
CA GLU A 85 -1.93 -9.81 -4.39
C GLU A 85 -2.81 -9.47 -3.18
N ARG A 86 -3.66 -8.46 -3.32
CA ARG A 86 -4.61 -8.03 -2.27
C ARG A 86 -6.00 -8.05 -2.89
N ARG A 87 -6.86 -8.93 -2.39
CA ARG A 87 -8.22 -9.18 -2.90
C ARG A 87 -9.26 -8.77 -1.88
#